data_AF-A0A3C1UCY8-F1
#
_entry.id   AF-A0A3C1UCY8-F1
#
_cell.length_a   1.000
_cell.length_b   1.000
_cell.length_c   1.000
_cell.angle_alpha   90.00
_cell.angle_beta   90.00
_cell.angle_gamma   90.00
#
_symmetry.space_group_name_H-M   'P 1'
#
loop_
_entity.id
_entity.type
_entity.pdbx_description
1 polymer ?
#
loop_
_entity_poly.entity_id
_entity_poly.type
_entity_poly.pdbx_seq_one_letter_code
_entity_poly.pdbx_strand_id
1 'polypeptide(L)'
;MKRILSIAIIAIMALANVAHAEENKGGNVEFEITGGVQAATISYGTIVSRVGFHAGLRASKDFKFFTPENAIYGNVAALISLKGGKLENDEGKTVYNPYYLEIPIHAGYSHIISDNAKFYFEMGPYFAVGLFGKTDDKTVFDDLNFRRFDFGLGLRTGVDFYKHLSLGLGYDVGLINVQKGTGANKNFYVSAGYKF
;
A
#
# COMPACT_ATOMS: atom_id res chain seq x y z
N MET A 1 0.58 -8.46 20.44
CA MET A 1 -0.36 -8.86 19.36
C MET A 1 -1.70 -8.12 19.41
N LYS A 2 -2.53 -8.23 20.48
CA LYS A 2 -3.87 -7.60 20.52
C LYS A 2 -3.88 -6.09 20.19
N ARG A 3 -2.97 -5.31 20.79
CA ARG A 3 -2.90 -3.84 20.60
C ARG A 3 -2.62 -3.40 19.16
N ILE A 4 -1.79 -4.14 18.42
CA ILE A 4 -1.37 -3.77 17.06
C ILE A 4 -2.48 -4.09 16.04
N LEU A 5 -3.15 -5.22 16.20
CA LEU A 5 -4.34 -5.56 15.39
C LEU A 5 -5.47 -4.55 15.65
N SER A 6 -5.67 -4.14 16.91
CA SER A 6 -6.62 -3.08 17.24
C SER A 6 -6.30 -1.75 16.53
N ILE A 7 -5.03 -1.36 16.43
CA ILE A 7 -4.63 -0.13 15.72
C ILE A 7 -4.96 -0.22 14.22
N ALA A 8 -4.71 -1.37 13.57
CA ALA A 8 -5.06 -1.56 12.17
C ALA A 8 -6.58 -1.47 11.93
N ILE A 9 -7.37 -2.10 12.81
CA ILE A 9 -8.83 -2.03 12.74
C ILE A 9 -9.29 -0.58 12.99
N ILE A 10 -8.71 0.13 13.96
CA ILE A 10 -9.03 1.54 14.24
C ILE A 10 -8.69 2.44 13.05
N ALA A 11 -7.55 2.23 12.37
CA ALA A 11 -7.18 3.03 11.20
C ALA A 11 -8.17 2.83 10.03
N ILE A 12 -8.56 1.57 9.77
CA ILE A 12 -9.57 1.24 8.75
C ILE A 12 -10.94 1.83 9.13
N MET A 13 -11.35 1.70 10.40
CA MET A 13 -12.59 2.29 10.90
C MET A 13 -12.56 3.82 10.87
N ALA A 14 -11.41 4.46 11.12
CA ALA A 14 -11.27 5.90 11.04
C ALA A 14 -11.48 6.39 9.61
N LEU A 15 -10.91 5.72 8.62
CA LEU A 15 -11.16 6.02 7.20
C LEU A 15 -12.63 5.78 6.82
N ALA A 16 -13.25 4.70 7.31
CA ALA A 16 -14.67 4.45 7.10
C ALA A 16 -15.56 5.53 7.74
N ASN A 17 -15.20 6.03 8.92
CA ASN A 17 -15.91 7.14 9.58
C ASN A 17 -15.75 8.46 8.80
N VAL A 18 -14.59 8.70 8.18
CA VAL A 18 -14.42 9.84 7.25
C VAL A 18 -15.33 9.67 6.04
N ALA A 19 -15.54 8.45 5.54
CA ALA A 19 -16.50 8.18 4.47
C ALA A 19 -17.92 8.58 4.83
N HIS A 20 -18.40 8.09 5.97
CA HIS A 20 -19.71 8.47 6.46
C HIS A 20 -19.84 9.97 6.77
N ALA A 21 -18.77 10.64 7.20
CA ALA A 21 -18.82 12.07 7.56
C ALA A 21 -18.78 13.01 6.34
N GLU A 22 -18.03 12.66 5.28
CA GLU A 22 -17.93 13.47 4.05
C GLU A 22 -19.18 13.33 3.17
N GLU A 23 -19.84 12.16 3.18
CA GLU A 23 -21.18 11.96 2.59
C GLU A 23 -22.19 13.00 3.12
N ASN A 24 -22.05 13.40 4.40
CA ASN A 24 -22.93 14.35 5.07
C ASN A 24 -22.55 15.83 4.88
N LYS A 25 -21.39 16.15 4.27
CA LYS A 25 -20.86 17.53 4.20
C LYS A 25 -20.58 18.05 2.78
N GLY A 26 -20.90 17.28 1.74
CA GLY A 26 -20.73 17.72 0.35
C GLY A 26 -19.27 17.96 -0.05
N GLY A 27 -18.31 17.37 0.68
CA GLY A 27 -16.93 17.31 0.25
C GLY A 27 -16.75 16.18 -0.76
N ASN A 28 -16.06 16.46 -1.87
CA ASN A 28 -15.74 15.46 -2.90
C ASN A 28 -14.61 14.54 -2.42
N VAL A 29 -14.87 13.71 -1.41
CA VAL A 29 -13.98 12.60 -1.05
C VAL A 29 -14.46 11.34 -1.76
N GLU A 30 -13.58 10.75 -2.55
CA GLU A 30 -13.83 9.50 -3.29
C GLU A 30 -13.21 8.35 -2.51
N PHE A 31 -14.00 7.31 -2.21
CA PHE A 31 -13.52 6.11 -1.53
C PHE A 31 -13.28 5.00 -2.54
N GLU A 32 -12.23 4.20 -2.31
CA GLU A 32 -11.89 3.06 -3.14
C GLU A 32 -11.60 1.86 -2.23
N ILE A 33 -12.30 0.75 -2.46
CA ILE A 33 -11.83 -0.56 -1.99
C ILE A 33 -10.84 -1.09 -3.01
N THR A 34 -9.64 -1.48 -2.56
CA THR A 34 -8.53 -1.83 -3.45
C THR A 34 -7.86 -3.11 -3.00
N GLY A 35 -7.40 -3.91 -3.95
CA GLY A 35 -6.67 -5.13 -3.71
C GLY A 35 -5.76 -5.48 -4.86
N GLY A 36 -4.67 -6.20 -4.58
CA GLY A 36 -3.66 -6.45 -5.58
C GLY A 36 -2.62 -7.47 -5.20
N VAL A 37 -1.82 -7.84 -6.19
CA VAL A 37 -0.66 -8.72 -6.04
C VAL A 37 0.62 -7.90 -6.08
N GLN A 38 1.63 -8.35 -5.35
CA GLN A 38 2.88 -7.62 -5.26
C GLN A 38 4.09 -8.54 -5.19
N ALA A 39 5.22 -8.08 -5.70
CA ALA A 39 6.52 -8.72 -5.63
C ALA A 39 7.46 -7.85 -4.79
N ALA A 40 7.61 -8.23 -3.52
CA ALA A 40 8.51 -7.55 -2.60
C ALA A 40 9.89 -8.22 -2.59
N THR A 41 10.93 -7.40 -2.58
CA THR A 41 12.35 -7.79 -2.51
C THR A 41 13.03 -6.96 -1.45
N ILE A 42 13.98 -7.55 -0.72
CA ILE A 42 14.89 -6.81 0.17
C ILE A 42 16.17 -6.59 -0.62
N SER A 43 16.73 -5.37 -0.59
CA SER A 43 17.94 -5.00 -1.36
C SER A 43 19.25 -5.66 -0.85
N TYR A 44 19.17 -6.92 -0.41
CA TYR A 44 20.25 -7.74 0.10
C TYR A 44 20.34 -9.02 -0.74
N GLY A 45 21.51 -9.28 -1.32
CA GLY A 45 21.68 -10.11 -2.53
C GLY A 45 21.26 -11.58 -2.50
N THR A 46 20.89 -12.13 -1.33
CA THR A 46 20.47 -13.55 -1.18
C THR A 46 18.96 -13.72 -1.01
N ILE A 47 18.19 -12.63 -0.88
CA ILE A 47 16.73 -12.70 -0.70
C ILE A 47 16.02 -12.43 -2.03
N VAL A 48 15.42 -13.48 -2.61
CA VAL A 48 14.64 -13.37 -3.84
C VAL A 48 13.20 -12.96 -3.57
N SER A 49 12.60 -12.29 -4.56
CA SER A 49 11.25 -11.74 -4.44
C SER A 49 10.21 -12.81 -4.12
N ARG A 50 9.18 -12.45 -3.35
CA ARG A 50 8.01 -13.29 -3.15
C ARG A 50 6.74 -12.57 -3.58
N VAL A 51 5.87 -13.32 -4.25
CA VAL A 51 4.48 -12.92 -4.50
C VAL A 51 3.72 -12.85 -3.17
N GLY A 52 3.26 -11.64 -2.85
CA GLY A 52 2.34 -11.32 -1.78
C GLY A 52 1.11 -10.59 -2.30
N PHE A 53 0.38 -9.96 -1.41
CA PHE A 53 -0.83 -9.21 -1.74
C PHE A 53 -0.96 -7.95 -0.88
N HIS A 54 -1.77 -7.01 -1.34
CA HIS A 54 -2.33 -5.95 -0.50
C HIS A 54 -3.85 -5.91 -0.66
N ALA A 55 -4.55 -5.48 0.39
CA ALA A 55 -5.97 -5.20 0.34
C ALA A 55 -6.35 -4.13 1.38
N GLY A 56 -7.27 -3.23 1.05
CA GLY A 56 -7.73 -2.23 2.01
C GLY A 56 -8.59 -1.13 1.40
N LEU A 57 -8.64 0.00 2.11
CA LEU A 57 -9.43 1.17 1.74
C LEU A 57 -8.51 2.34 1.42
N ARG A 58 -8.91 3.12 0.41
CA ARG A 58 -8.24 4.33 -0.04
C ARG A 58 -9.27 5.46 -0.09
N ALA A 59 -8.83 6.67 0.23
CA ALA A 59 -9.62 7.89 0.16
C ALA A 59 -8.84 8.95 -0.62
N SER A 60 -9.47 9.56 -1.61
CA SER A 60 -8.93 10.62 -2.45
C SER A 60 -9.75 11.90 -2.27
N LYS A 61 -9.10 13.07 -2.30
CA LYS A 61 -9.78 14.36 -2.25
C LYS A 61 -9.20 15.32 -3.26
N ASP A 62 -10.04 15.77 -4.18
CA ASP A 62 -9.65 16.73 -5.22
C ASP A 62 -9.42 18.12 -4.64
N PHE A 63 -8.32 18.74 -5.04
CA PHE A 63 -8.04 20.14 -4.80
C PHE A 63 -8.43 20.93 -6.05
N LYS A 64 -9.50 21.74 -5.93
CA LYS A 64 -10.13 22.48 -7.05
C LYS A 64 -9.30 23.68 -7.53
N PHE A 65 -8.10 23.44 -8.04
CA PHE A 65 -7.18 24.48 -8.54
C PHE A 65 -6.91 24.41 -10.05
N PHE A 66 -7.47 23.44 -10.79
CA PHE A 66 -7.18 23.17 -12.22
C PHE A 66 -8.43 23.10 -13.10
N THR A 67 -8.21 22.91 -14.41
CA THR A 67 -9.26 22.81 -15.44
C THR A 67 -10.16 21.57 -15.25
N PRO A 68 -11.38 21.52 -15.81
CA PRO A 68 -12.31 20.39 -15.62
C PRO A 68 -11.74 19.02 -16.00
N GLU A 69 -10.81 18.98 -16.95
CA GLU A 69 -10.15 17.76 -17.43
C GLU A 69 -8.92 17.32 -16.61
N ASN A 70 -8.42 18.16 -15.69
CA ASN A 70 -7.23 17.87 -14.88
C ASN A 70 -7.51 18.11 -13.39
N ALA A 71 -7.13 17.16 -12.54
CA ALA A 71 -7.25 17.34 -11.09
C ALA A 71 -5.95 17.01 -10.38
N ILE A 72 -5.56 17.87 -9.43
CA ILE A 72 -4.60 17.51 -8.38
C ILE A 72 -5.40 17.09 -7.15
N TYR A 73 -5.01 16.00 -6.52
CA TYR A 73 -5.71 15.45 -5.37
C TYR A 73 -4.75 14.94 -4.31
N GLY A 74 -5.22 14.90 -3.07
CA GLY A 74 -4.55 14.20 -1.97
C GLY A 74 -5.13 12.80 -1.85
N ASN A 75 -4.28 11.82 -1.52
CA ASN A 75 -4.67 10.44 -1.38
C ASN A 75 -4.08 9.83 -0.10
N VAL A 76 -4.89 9.06 0.63
CA VAL A 76 -4.45 8.24 1.75
C VAL A 76 -5.08 6.86 1.68
N ALA A 77 -4.38 5.81 2.11
CA ALA A 77 -4.96 4.47 2.24
C ALA A 77 -4.60 3.80 3.56
N ALA A 78 -5.35 2.77 3.92
CA ALA A 78 -4.96 1.79 4.93
C ALA A 78 -5.05 0.40 4.29
N LEU A 79 -3.89 -0.24 4.11
CA LEU A 79 -3.75 -1.51 3.38
C LEU A 79 -3.15 -2.56 4.31
N ILE A 80 -3.71 -3.76 4.33
CA ILE A 80 -3.02 -4.94 4.85
C ILE A 80 -2.15 -5.48 3.73
N SER A 81 -0.84 -5.56 3.93
CA SER A 81 0.12 -5.98 2.91
C SER A 81 1.04 -7.11 3.39
N LEU A 82 1.19 -8.15 2.57
CA LEU A 82 2.17 -9.22 2.76
C LEU A 82 3.42 -8.90 1.92
N LYS A 83 4.43 -8.29 2.56
CA LYS A 83 5.71 -7.90 1.94
C LYS A 83 6.81 -8.90 2.29
N GLY A 84 6.73 -10.11 1.72
CA GLY A 84 7.63 -11.22 2.06
C GLY A 84 8.84 -11.37 1.15
N GLY A 85 9.75 -12.24 1.57
CA GLY A 85 10.92 -12.66 0.79
C GLY A 85 11.17 -14.15 0.94
N LYS A 86 11.88 -14.73 -0.03
CA LYS A 86 12.37 -16.11 0.03
C LYS A 86 13.88 -16.08 0.13
N LEU A 87 14.43 -16.89 1.01
CA LEU A 87 15.87 -17.17 1.03
C LEU A 87 16.05 -18.62 0.58
N GLU A 88 16.78 -18.78 -0.52
CA GLU A 88 17.09 -20.08 -1.11
C GLU A 88 18.57 -20.36 -0.87
N ASN A 89 18.84 -21.43 -0.12
CA ASN A 89 20.19 -21.97 0.11
C ASN A 89 20.21 -23.44 -0.33
N ASP A 90 21.41 -24.03 -0.45
CA ASP A 90 21.60 -25.43 -0.82
C ASP A 90 20.87 -26.43 0.12
N GLU A 91 20.56 -26.00 1.36
CA GLU A 91 19.89 -26.79 2.39
C GLU A 91 18.35 -26.65 2.39
N GLY A 92 17.77 -25.73 1.61
CA GLY A 92 16.32 -25.56 1.51
C GLY A 92 15.84 -24.12 1.33
N LYS A 93 14.51 -23.95 1.42
CA LYS A 93 13.80 -22.70 1.14
C LYS A 93 13.14 -22.16 2.41
N THR A 94 13.66 -21.06 2.94
CA THR A 94 13.04 -20.35 4.06
C THR A 94 12.17 -19.22 3.54
N VAL A 95 10.94 -19.13 4.04
CA VAL A 95 9.95 -18.17 3.54
C VAL A 95 9.43 -17.24 4.63
N TYR A 96 9.74 -15.95 4.49
CA TYR A 96 9.33 -14.93 5.42
C TYR A 96 7.97 -14.35 5.03
N ASN A 97 7.01 -14.35 5.97
CA ASN A 97 5.66 -13.82 5.79
C ASN A 97 5.34 -12.62 6.72
N PRO A 98 6.02 -11.47 6.63
CA PRO A 98 5.63 -10.31 7.41
C PRO A 98 4.39 -9.65 6.80
N TYR A 99 3.36 -9.52 7.64
CA TYR A 99 2.16 -8.74 7.36
C TYR A 99 2.31 -7.35 7.97
N TYR A 100 2.04 -6.33 7.17
CA TYR A 100 2.08 -4.93 7.57
C TYR A 100 0.71 -4.28 7.42
N LEU A 101 0.40 -3.33 8.28
CA LEU A 101 -0.53 -2.26 7.97
C LEU A 101 0.27 -1.16 7.29
N GLU A 102 -0.10 -0.82 6.07
CA GLU A 102 0.55 0.18 5.24
C GLU A 102 -0.38 1.37 5.02
N ILE A 103 0.19 2.57 5.17
CA ILE A 103 -0.48 3.85 5.08
C ILE A 103 0.30 4.70 4.07
N PRO A 104 0.01 4.56 2.75
CA PRO A 104 0.52 5.48 1.75
C PRO A 104 -0.21 6.82 1.88
N ILE A 105 0.54 7.92 1.78
CA ILE A 105 0.03 9.29 1.74
C ILE A 105 0.60 9.94 0.48
N HIS A 106 -0.19 10.03 -0.57
CA HIS A 106 0.27 10.47 -1.88
C HIS A 106 -0.37 11.79 -2.30
N ALA A 107 0.37 12.57 -3.09
CA ALA A 107 -0.20 13.58 -3.96
C ALA A 107 -0.42 12.94 -5.34
N GLY A 108 -1.57 13.22 -5.94
CA GLY A 108 -1.97 12.67 -7.23
C GLY A 108 -2.29 13.74 -8.26
N TYR A 109 -2.07 13.39 -9.51
CA TYR A 109 -2.54 14.10 -10.70
C TYR A 109 -3.40 13.14 -11.52
N SER A 110 -4.54 13.61 -12.03
CA SER A 110 -5.38 12.84 -12.94
C SER A 110 -5.79 13.66 -14.15
N HIS A 111 -5.98 12.97 -15.27
CA HIS A 111 -6.38 13.54 -16.54
C HIS A 111 -7.52 12.71 -17.16
N ILE A 112 -8.63 13.36 -17.52
CA ILE A 112 -9.75 12.71 -18.19
C ILE A 112 -9.36 12.44 -19.65
N ILE A 113 -9.23 11.16 -20.02
CA ILE A 113 -8.96 10.74 -21.41
C ILE A 113 -10.26 10.72 -22.23
N SER A 114 -11.34 10.25 -21.62
CA SER A 114 -12.69 10.21 -22.21
C SER A 114 -13.74 10.15 -21.11
N ASP A 115 -15.02 10.21 -21.47
CA ASP A 115 -16.15 10.10 -20.53
C ASP A 115 -16.09 8.85 -19.63
N ASN A 116 -15.42 7.79 -20.10
CA ASN A 116 -15.30 6.50 -19.42
C ASN A 116 -13.87 6.16 -18.99
N ALA A 117 -12.87 7.03 -19.18
CA ALA A 117 -11.49 6.73 -18.84
C ALA A 117 -10.76 7.95 -18.26
N LYS A 118 -10.15 7.77 -17.09
CA LYS A 118 -9.32 8.78 -16.42
C LYS A 118 -7.95 8.18 -16.12
N PHE A 119 -6.88 8.75 -16.66
CA PHE A 119 -5.52 8.40 -16.27
C PHE A 119 -5.18 9.06 -14.94
N TYR A 120 -4.40 8.38 -14.11
CA TYR A 120 -3.86 8.96 -12.89
C TYR A 120 -2.41 8.58 -12.64
N PHE A 121 -1.75 9.44 -11.88
CA PHE A 121 -0.42 9.26 -11.36
C PHE A 121 -0.38 9.80 -9.92
N GLU A 122 0.22 9.05 -9.01
CA GLU A 122 0.31 9.33 -7.58
C GLU A 122 1.75 9.09 -7.12
N MET A 123 2.25 9.96 -6.24
CA MET A 123 3.52 9.73 -5.56
C MET A 123 3.49 10.29 -4.14
N GLY A 124 4.26 9.70 -3.23
CA GLY A 124 4.43 10.23 -1.89
C GLY A 124 5.04 9.24 -0.91
N PRO A 125 5.14 9.60 0.37
CA PRO A 125 5.60 8.68 1.39
C PRO A 125 4.60 7.54 1.65
N TYR A 126 5.14 6.40 2.09
CA TYR A 126 4.37 5.35 2.75
C TYR A 126 4.95 5.05 4.13
N PHE A 127 4.08 4.70 5.06
CA PHE A 127 4.42 4.22 6.39
C PHE A 127 3.88 2.81 6.56
N ALA A 128 4.65 1.89 7.13
CA ALA A 128 4.17 0.55 7.42
C ALA A 128 4.49 0.10 8.83
N VAL A 129 3.56 -0.65 9.44
CA VAL A 129 3.70 -1.22 10.77
C VAL A 129 3.44 -2.71 10.73
N GLY A 130 4.45 -3.48 11.15
CA GLY A 130 4.47 -4.93 11.21
C GLY A 130 3.49 -5.46 12.23
N LEU A 131 2.46 -6.14 11.73
CA LEU A 131 1.34 -6.68 12.50
C LEU A 131 1.72 -8.03 13.11
N PHE A 132 2.02 -8.99 12.24
CA PHE A 132 2.37 -10.37 12.55
C PHE A 132 3.11 -10.99 11.38
N GLY A 133 3.83 -12.07 11.62
CA GLY A 133 4.49 -12.80 10.56
C GLY A 133 5.23 -14.01 11.08
N LYS A 134 5.28 -15.06 10.27
CA LYS A 134 5.96 -16.31 10.62
C LYS A 134 6.93 -16.74 9.50
N THR A 135 8.00 -17.39 9.91
CA THR A 135 8.83 -18.27 9.09
C THR A 135 8.95 -19.58 9.85
N ASP A 136 8.51 -20.69 9.28
CA ASP A 136 8.51 -21.98 9.96
C ASP A 136 7.91 -21.85 11.39
N ASP A 137 8.67 -22.20 12.42
CA ASP A 137 8.27 -22.08 13.84
C ASP A 137 8.65 -20.75 14.51
N LYS A 138 9.24 -19.81 13.77
CA LYS A 138 9.74 -18.52 14.27
C LYS A 138 8.84 -17.36 13.84
N THR A 139 8.76 -16.35 14.69
CA THR A 139 8.11 -15.08 14.42
C THR A 139 9.06 -14.13 13.70
N VAL A 140 8.57 -13.48 12.63
CA VAL A 140 9.44 -12.64 11.78
C VAL A 140 9.93 -11.40 12.53
N PHE A 141 9.07 -10.77 13.32
CA PHE A 141 9.41 -9.50 13.99
C PHE A 141 10.17 -9.70 15.31
N ASP A 142 9.90 -10.78 16.04
CA ASP A 142 10.48 -10.98 17.37
C ASP A 142 11.71 -11.90 17.30
N ASP A 143 11.59 -13.10 16.69
CA ASP A 143 12.72 -14.05 16.63
C ASP A 143 13.77 -13.71 15.57
N LEU A 144 13.36 -13.11 14.44
CA LEU A 144 14.30 -12.70 13.38
C LEU A 144 14.71 -11.24 13.44
N ASN A 145 14.22 -10.47 14.42
CA ASN A 145 14.51 -9.05 14.60
C ASN A 145 14.22 -8.18 13.36
N PHE A 146 13.20 -8.51 12.56
CA PHE A 146 12.72 -7.59 11.53
C PHE A 146 12.13 -6.35 12.21
N ARG A 147 12.44 -5.18 11.67
CA ARG A 147 11.85 -3.93 12.15
C ARG A 147 10.34 -3.97 11.92
N ARG A 148 9.58 -3.66 12.96
CA ARG A 148 8.13 -3.49 12.84
C ARG A 148 7.79 -2.24 12.05
N PHE A 149 8.56 -1.16 12.18
CA PHE A 149 8.32 0.05 11.41
C PHE A 149 9.10 0.02 10.09
N ASP A 150 8.41 0.30 8.99
CA ASP A 150 8.98 0.57 7.67
C ASP A 150 8.49 1.94 7.17
N PHE A 151 9.30 2.62 6.37
CA PHE A 151 9.00 3.91 5.77
C PHE A 151 9.73 4.04 4.44
N GLY A 152 9.06 4.63 3.45
CA GLY A 152 9.67 4.86 2.16
C GLY A 152 8.87 5.78 1.26
N LEU A 153 9.21 5.77 -0.02
CA LEU A 153 8.52 6.51 -1.08
C LEU A 153 7.84 5.51 -2.02
N GLY A 154 6.60 5.82 -2.39
CA GLY A 154 5.80 5.06 -3.33
C GLY A 154 5.40 5.91 -4.52
N LEU A 155 5.21 5.23 -5.65
CA LEU A 155 4.49 5.77 -6.80
C LEU A 155 3.42 4.77 -7.24
N ARG A 156 2.32 5.28 -7.77
CA ARG A 156 1.23 4.49 -8.35
C ARG A 156 0.70 5.21 -9.57
N THR A 157 0.42 4.49 -10.65
CA THR A 157 -0.18 5.06 -11.86
C THR A 157 -1.13 4.07 -12.47
N GLY A 158 -2.13 4.56 -13.19
CA GLY A 158 -3.17 3.68 -13.69
C GLY A 158 -4.26 4.40 -14.44
N VAL A 159 -5.36 3.67 -14.64
CA VAL A 159 -6.55 4.14 -15.34
C VAL A 159 -7.77 3.77 -14.52
N ASP A 160 -8.67 4.74 -14.34
CA ASP A 160 -10.02 4.51 -13.86
C ASP A 160 -10.98 4.39 -15.05
N PHE A 161 -11.71 3.29 -15.11
CA PHE A 161 -12.74 2.99 -16.10
C PHE A 161 -14.12 3.21 -15.52
N TYR A 162 -15.01 3.81 -16.31
CA TYR A 162 -16.41 4.06 -15.95
C TYR A 162 -16.57 4.74 -14.58
N LYS A 163 -15.59 5.58 -14.19
CA LYS A 163 -15.49 6.28 -12.90
C LYS A 163 -15.37 5.38 -11.66
N HIS A 164 -15.65 4.08 -11.78
CA HIS A 164 -15.68 3.14 -10.65
C HIS A 164 -14.50 2.18 -10.62
N LEU A 165 -14.11 1.59 -11.76
CA LEU A 165 -13.11 0.52 -11.77
C LEU A 165 -11.69 1.11 -11.92
N SER A 166 -10.85 0.97 -10.91
CA SER A 166 -9.45 1.39 -10.99
C SER A 166 -8.55 0.21 -11.31
N LEU A 167 -7.65 0.36 -12.28
CA LEU A 167 -6.52 -0.54 -12.52
C LEU A 167 -5.23 0.25 -12.37
N GLY A 168 -4.28 -0.29 -11.61
CA GLY A 168 -3.06 0.43 -11.25
C GLY A 168 -1.81 -0.45 -11.18
N LEU A 169 -0.68 0.17 -11.49
CA LEU A 169 0.67 -0.32 -11.25
C LEU A 169 1.31 0.58 -10.20
N GLY A 170 2.17 0.01 -9.36
CA GLY A 170 2.93 0.83 -8.43
C GLY A 170 4.27 0.23 -8.03
N TYR A 171 5.09 1.09 -7.45
CA TYR A 171 6.43 0.75 -7.01
C TYR A 171 6.77 1.52 -5.73
N ASP A 172 7.14 0.78 -4.69
CA ASP A 172 7.62 1.35 -3.42
C ASP A 172 9.10 1.08 -3.23
N VAL A 173 9.79 2.08 -2.71
CA VAL A 173 11.18 2.01 -2.26
C VAL A 173 11.25 2.40 -0.80
N GLY A 174 11.59 1.43 0.04
CA GLY A 174 11.89 1.64 1.44
C GLY A 174 13.14 2.51 1.61
N LEU A 175 13.10 3.37 2.62
CA LEU A 175 14.21 4.24 3.01
C LEU A 175 14.91 3.77 4.29
N ILE A 176 14.34 2.77 4.97
CA ILE A 176 14.95 2.14 6.14
C ILE A 176 15.14 0.64 5.93
N ASN A 177 16.16 0.10 6.59
CA ASN A 177 16.50 -1.32 6.42
C ASN A 177 15.50 -2.19 7.18
N VAL A 178 15.08 -3.29 6.54
CA VAL A 178 14.14 -4.26 7.13
C VAL A 178 14.73 -4.90 8.40
N GLN A 179 16.05 -5.04 8.45
CA GLN A 179 16.81 -5.50 9.62
C GLN A 179 18.13 -4.72 9.68
N LYS A 180 18.73 -4.62 10.87
CA LYS A 180 20.04 -3.96 11.01
C LYS A 180 21.08 -4.67 10.14
N GLY A 181 21.76 -3.92 9.27
CA GLY A 181 22.77 -4.47 8.35
C GLY A 181 22.22 -5.12 7.07
N THR A 182 20.89 -5.12 6.85
CA THR A 182 20.28 -5.58 5.59
C THR A 182 19.88 -4.41 4.70
N GLY A 183 19.22 -4.67 3.57
CA GLY A 183 18.71 -3.66 2.65
C GLY A 183 17.30 -3.15 3.01
N ALA A 184 16.90 -2.08 2.34
CA ALA A 184 15.53 -1.60 2.35
C ALA A 184 14.62 -2.42 1.42
N ASN A 185 13.32 -2.32 1.68
CA ASN A 185 12.27 -2.98 0.91
C ASN A 185 12.13 -2.35 -0.49
N LYS A 186 11.86 -3.15 -1.51
CA LYS A 186 11.45 -2.72 -2.84
C LYS A 186 10.24 -3.54 -3.24
N ASN A 187 9.16 -2.88 -3.63
CA ASN A 187 7.90 -3.56 -3.84
C ASN A 187 7.25 -3.10 -5.15
N PHE A 188 7.19 -3.98 -6.14
CA PHE A 188 6.37 -3.75 -7.33
C PHE A 188 4.98 -4.36 -7.12
N TYR A 189 3.92 -3.68 -7.54
CA TYR A 189 2.57 -4.20 -7.39
C TYR A 189 1.63 -3.84 -8.54
N VAL A 190 0.62 -4.68 -8.69
CA VAL A 190 -0.52 -4.48 -9.58
C VAL A 190 -1.77 -4.51 -8.71
N SER A 191 -2.65 -3.52 -8.88
CA SER A 191 -3.86 -3.34 -8.08
C SER A 191 -5.10 -3.18 -8.96
N ALA A 192 -6.22 -3.71 -8.48
CA ALA A 192 -7.55 -3.37 -8.97
C ALA A 192 -8.38 -2.81 -7.81
N GLY A 193 -9.27 -1.86 -8.10
CA GLY A 193 -10.12 -1.26 -7.09
C GLY A 193 -11.48 -0.83 -7.61
N TYR A 194 -12.40 -0.59 -6.70
CA TYR A 194 -13.74 -0.10 -6.98
C TYR A 194 -14.02 1.15 -6.17
N LYS A 195 -14.39 2.23 -6.86
CA LYS A 195 -14.66 3.57 -6.32
C LYS A 195 -16.15 3.76 -6.07
N PHE A 196 -16.51 4.30 -4.90
CA PHE A 196 -17.88 4.51 -4.47
C PHE A 196 -18.03 5.80 -3.67
#